data_AF-A0A432FXU2-F1
#
_entry.id   AF-A0A432FXU2-F1
#
_cell.length_a   1.000
_cell.length_b   1.000
_cell.length_c   1.000
_cell.angle_alpha   90.00
_cell.angle_beta   90.00
_cell.angle_gamma   90.00
#
_symmetry.space_group_name_H-M   'P 1'
#
loop_
_entity.id
_entity.type
_entity.pdbx_description
1 polymer ?
#
loop_
_entity_poly.entity_id
_entity_poly.type
_entity_poly.pdbx_seq_one_letter_code
_entity_poly.pdbx_strand_id
1 'polypeptide(L)'
;MHKNGAPNYCQGINLNISSIWKDLGTNYGFKNPNSGLMGTMAVINVQDGSEVSVGSTGITRVFLKAEHNLPSSGLPDFRVGSTETLAIDWEDGDGGYMSFDARQVGMLDKVDGLSAVLMASKVLNDYTVNPAAEAETAWVVTFPTKSHYVDPKFVADVKIAADEGADDGWHVDDRGNPKPYPPFTSIFDGKACEPVSFKMSGRDGEQVLVSAAGVSPRQPNAEGASLCYGVNVIQFGSTSNVFDAKNTVTRISDDELPAPSGWVSLDLAGNGHEMKGSGNSWWRTIYEGLPVIGFKATVMGNSNVGIGASYAAATSHGYRHTSHAPPPSKPAPSGG
;
A
#
# COMPACT_ATOMS: atom_id res chain seq x y z
N MET A 1 -4.39 -33.70 -7.28
CA MET A 1 -3.40 -33.37 -6.22
C MET A 1 -2.07 -33.12 -6.91
N HIS A 2 -1.33 -32.09 -6.52
CA HIS A 2 -0.07 -31.67 -7.16
C HIS A 2 1.13 -32.37 -6.51
N LYS A 3 2.28 -32.41 -7.19
CA LYS A 3 3.57 -32.82 -6.63
C LYS A 3 4.54 -31.64 -6.78
N ASN A 4 5.04 -31.11 -5.66
CA ASN A 4 5.95 -29.95 -5.63
C ASN A 4 5.42 -28.71 -6.37
N GLY A 5 4.14 -28.36 -6.17
CA GLY A 5 3.52 -27.21 -6.82
C GLY A 5 3.13 -27.41 -8.30
N ALA A 6 3.57 -28.49 -8.94
CA ALA A 6 3.14 -28.85 -10.29
C ALA A 6 1.93 -29.81 -10.26
N PRO A 7 0.83 -29.53 -10.96
CA PRO A 7 -0.28 -30.47 -11.11
C PRO A 7 0.20 -31.83 -11.64
N ASN A 8 -0.30 -32.93 -11.08
CA ASN A 8 0.04 -34.30 -11.52
C ASN A 8 -0.32 -34.60 -13.00
N TYR A 9 -1.05 -33.71 -13.68
CA TYR A 9 -1.47 -33.86 -15.06
C TYR A 9 -1.29 -32.58 -15.89
N CYS A 10 -0.12 -31.93 -15.78
CA CYS A 10 0.20 -30.75 -16.59
C CYS A 10 0.00 -30.95 -18.10
N GLN A 11 0.30 -32.14 -18.62
CA GLN A 11 0.19 -32.42 -20.05
C GLN A 11 -1.26 -32.39 -20.54
N GLY A 12 -2.20 -32.98 -19.80
CA GLY A 12 -3.62 -32.90 -20.19
C GLY A 12 -4.29 -31.58 -19.84
N ILE A 13 -3.80 -30.85 -18.84
CA ILE A 13 -4.22 -29.45 -18.63
C ILE A 13 -3.78 -28.60 -19.81
N ASN A 14 -2.53 -28.74 -20.27
CA ASN A 14 -2.02 -28.02 -21.44
C ASN A 14 -2.78 -28.37 -22.72
N LEU A 15 -3.16 -29.64 -22.92
CA LEU A 15 -3.94 -30.09 -24.07
C LEU A 15 -5.40 -29.58 -24.05
N ASN A 16 -5.99 -29.39 -22.87
CA ASN A 16 -7.36 -28.87 -22.74
C ASN A 16 -7.41 -27.34 -22.74
N ILE A 17 -6.33 -26.66 -22.33
CA ILE A 17 -6.18 -25.21 -22.45
C ILE A 17 -5.82 -24.78 -23.88
N SER A 18 -5.32 -25.70 -24.72
CA SER A 18 -4.69 -25.34 -26.00
C SER A 18 -5.58 -25.06 -27.20
N SER A 19 -6.91 -25.15 -27.15
CA SER A 19 -7.72 -24.97 -28.38
C SER A 19 -8.76 -23.84 -28.37
N ILE A 20 -9.19 -23.36 -27.20
CA ILE A 20 -10.25 -22.34 -27.11
C ILE A 20 -9.79 -21.09 -26.37
N TRP A 21 -8.91 -21.22 -25.38
CA TRP A 21 -8.39 -20.11 -24.58
C TRP A 21 -7.15 -19.45 -25.18
N LYS A 22 -6.47 -20.10 -26.13
CA LYS A 22 -5.30 -19.53 -26.82
C LYS A 22 -5.67 -18.70 -28.06
N ASP A 23 -6.77 -19.06 -28.73
CA ASP A 23 -7.12 -18.53 -30.06
C ASP A 23 -8.31 -17.55 -30.04
N LEU A 24 -8.97 -17.37 -28.88
CA LEU A 24 -10.11 -16.46 -28.73
C LEU A 24 -9.69 -15.21 -27.96
N GLY A 25 -10.29 -14.06 -28.32
CA GLY A 25 -9.95 -12.77 -27.72
C GLY A 25 -10.13 -12.76 -26.19
N THR A 26 -9.48 -11.82 -25.51
CA THR A 26 -9.37 -11.74 -24.03
C THR A 26 -10.70 -11.73 -23.27
N ASN A 27 -11.83 -11.56 -23.97
CA ASN A 27 -13.18 -11.51 -23.41
C ASN A 27 -13.99 -12.81 -23.59
N TYR A 28 -13.47 -13.83 -24.27
CA TYR A 28 -14.26 -15.02 -24.59
C TYR A 28 -14.60 -15.83 -23.32
N GLY A 29 -15.88 -16.12 -23.12
CA GLY A 29 -16.37 -16.88 -21.97
C GLY A 29 -16.48 -16.08 -20.66
N PHE A 30 -16.14 -14.79 -20.66
CA PHE A 30 -16.21 -13.92 -19.49
C PHE A 30 -17.22 -12.79 -19.71
N LYS A 31 -17.96 -12.44 -18.65
CA LYS A 31 -18.76 -11.22 -18.62
C LYS A 31 -17.90 -10.09 -18.09
N ASN A 32 -18.22 -8.86 -18.48
CA ASN A 32 -17.62 -7.69 -17.87
C ASN A 32 -17.82 -7.75 -16.35
N PRO A 33 -16.79 -7.42 -15.56
CA PRO A 33 -16.90 -7.42 -14.10
C PRO A 33 -17.99 -6.42 -13.68
N ASN A 34 -18.97 -6.92 -12.94
CA ASN A 34 -19.92 -6.10 -12.21
C ASN A 34 -19.30 -5.80 -10.83
N SER A 35 -19.04 -4.51 -10.58
CA SER A 35 -18.58 -4.07 -9.27
C SER A 35 -19.53 -4.52 -8.15
N GLY A 36 -18.99 -4.80 -6.96
CA GLY A 36 -19.76 -5.32 -5.83
C GLY A 36 -19.04 -6.39 -5.00
N LEU A 37 -17.72 -6.57 -5.19
CA LEU A 37 -16.94 -7.46 -4.35
C LEU A 37 -16.78 -6.83 -2.97
N MET A 38 -17.26 -7.52 -1.95
CA MET A 38 -17.03 -7.21 -0.55
C MET A 38 -16.42 -8.44 0.10
N GLY A 39 -15.54 -8.24 1.06
CA GLY A 39 -14.94 -9.31 1.83
C GLY A 39 -14.60 -8.85 3.24
N THR A 40 -14.41 -9.82 4.12
CA THR A 40 -13.88 -9.61 5.46
C THR A 40 -12.71 -10.55 5.62
N MET A 41 -11.60 -10.04 6.16
CA MET A 41 -10.48 -10.86 6.59
C MET A 41 -10.62 -11.07 8.10
N ALA A 42 -10.46 -12.31 8.55
CA ALA A 42 -10.38 -12.64 9.96
C ALA A 42 -9.06 -13.36 10.27
N VAL A 43 -8.37 -12.90 11.31
CA VAL A 43 -7.21 -13.58 11.91
C VAL A 43 -7.65 -14.10 13.27
N ILE A 44 -7.64 -15.42 13.42
CA ILE A 44 -8.14 -16.10 14.62
C ILE A 44 -6.97 -16.72 15.37
N ASN A 45 -6.81 -16.37 16.65
CA ASN A 45 -5.91 -17.03 17.57
C ASN A 45 -6.74 -17.90 18.54
N VAL A 46 -6.75 -19.21 18.28
CA VAL A 46 -7.53 -20.19 19.04
C VAL A 46 -7.00 -20.36 20.46
N GLN A 47 -5.68 -20.21 20.68
CA GLN A 47 -5.07 -20.40 22.00
C GLN A 47 -5.45 -19.27 22.96
N ASP A 48 -5.47 -18.04 22.45
CA ASP A 48 -5.81 -16.86 23.25
C ASP A 48 -7.30 -16.53 23.22
N GLY A 49 -8.08 -17.20 22.36
CA GLY A 49 -9.53 -17.01 22.23
C GLY A 49 -9.91 -15.66 21.59
N SER A 50 -9.07 -15.15 20.67
CA SER A 50 -9.26 -13.84 20.04
C SER A 50 -9.45 -13.95 18.53
N GLU A 51 -10.25 -13.04 17.97
CA GLU A 51 -10.46 -12.87 16.53
C GLU A 51 -10.35 -11.39 16.16
N VAL A 52 -9.46 -11.09 15.22
CA VAL A 52 -9.34 -9.77 14.60
C VAL A 52 -9.98 -9.85 13.22
N SER A 53 -11.15 -9.23 13.06
CA SER A 53 -11.87 -9.15 11.78
C SER A 53 -11.88 -7.74 11.22
N VAL A 54 -11.54 -7.57 9.94
CA VAL A 54 -11.55 -6.26 9.25
C VAL A 54 -12.19 -6.37 7.86
N GLY A 55 -12.95 -5.35 7.47
CA GLY A 55 -13.48 -5.23 6.12
C GLY A 55 -12.37 -5.05 5.08
N SER A 56 -12.56 -5.61 3.88
CA SER A 56 -11.64 -5.39 2.77
C SER A 56 -11.84 -4.00 2.15
N THR A 57 -10.77 -3.31 1.79
CA THR A 57 -10.84 -2.14 0.90
C THR A 57 -11.20 -2.60 -0.51
N GLY A 58 -12.44 -2.33 -0.92
CA GLY A 58 -12.93 -2.62 -2.26
C GLY A 58 -12.54 -1.53 -3.26
N ILE A 59 -11.88 -1.89 -4.35
CA ILE A 59 -11.63 -0.97 -5.48
C ILE A 59 -12.55 -1.37 -6.62
N THR A 60 -13.21 -0.39 -7.22
CA THR A 60 -14.17 -0.61 -8.30
C THR A 60 -13.60 -0.14 -9.65
N ARG A 61 -14.15 -0.70 -10.74
CA ARG A 61 -13.83 -0.30 -12.13
C ARG A 61 -12.35 -0.47 -12.54
N VAL A 62 -11.55 -1.21 -11.77
CA VAL A 62 -10.15 -1.56 -12.12
C VAL A 62 -10.06 -2.21 -13.50
N PHE A 63 -11.03 -3.05 -13.85
CA PHE A 63 -11.19 -3.62 -15.18
C PHE A 63 -12.58 -3.24 -15.70
N LEU A 64 -12.65 -2.68 -16.91
CA LEU A 64 -13.93 -2.32 -17.56
C LEU A 64 -14.41 -3.38 -18.56
N LYS A 65 -13.55 -4.33 -18.87
CA LYS A 65 -13.77 -5.43 -19.80
C LYS A 65 -13.23 -6.70 -19.16
N ALA A 66 -13.65 -7.84 -19.68
CA ALA A 66 -13.06 -9.09 -19.24
C ALA A 66 -11.63 -9.19 -19.76
N GLU A 67 -10.70 -9.46 -18.84
CA GLU A 67 -9.28 -9.66 -19.17
C GLU A 67 -8.85 -11.03 -18.66
N HIS A 68 -8.23 -11.83 -19.53
CA HIS A 68 -7.53 -13.06 -19.19
C HIS A 68 -6.21 -13.11 -19.94
N ASN A 69 -5.25 -13.88 -19.41
CA ASN A 69 -3.99 -14.14 -20.09
C ASN A 69 -3.60 -15.61 -19.95
N LEU A 70 -2.50 -16.00 -20.60
CA LEU A 70 -2.03 -17.38 -20.63
C LEU A 70 -1.65 -17.88 -19.22
N PRO A 71 -1.89 -19.16 -18.89
CA PRO A 71 -1.46 -19.74 -17.62
C PRO A 71 0.07 -19.86 -17.59
N SER A 72 0.71 -18.81 -17.09
CA SER A 72 2.14 -18.62 -16.81
C SER A 72 2.52 -17.14 -16.94
N SER A 73 1.67 -16.32 -17.55
CA SER A 73 1.88 -14.87 -17.55
C SER A 73 1.59 -14.33 -16.16
N GLY A 74 2.41 -13.41 -15.66
CA GLY A 74 2.10 -12.59 -14.47
C GLY A 74 0.94 -11.59 -14.69
N LEU A 75 0.17 -11.76 -15.77
CA LEU A 75 -0.97 -10.96 -16.17
C LEU A 75 -2.25 -11.85 -16.12
N PRO A 76 -3.45 -11.26 -16.02
CA PRO A 76 -3.71 -9.83 -15.86
C PRO A 76 -3.34 -9.31 -14.48
N ASP A 77 -2.81 -8.09 -14.43
CA ASP A 77 -2.56 -7.32 -13.22
C ASP A 77 -2.94 -5.83 -13.44
N PHE A 78 -2.60 -4.96 -12.50
CA PHE A 78 -2.92 -3.52 -12.58
C PHE A 78 -2.23 -2.78 -13.73
N ARG A 79 -1.23 -3.37 -14.40
CA ARG A 79 -0.60 -2.80 -15.60
C ARG A 79 -1.41 -3.04 -16.86
N VAL A 80 -2.36 -3.97 -16.86
CA VAL A 80 -3.26 -4.21 -18.01
C VAL A 80 -4.70 -3.78 -17.76
N GLY A 81 -5.01 -3.27 -16.57
CA GLY A 81 -6.32 -2.71 -16.19
C GLY A 81 -6.79 -1.49 -16.98
N SER A 82 -7.90 -0.90 -16.54
CA SER A 82 -8.48 0.32 -17.09
C SER A 82 -7.79 1.56 -16.53
N THR A 83 -7.66 2.60 -17.37
CA THR A 83 -7.26 3.92 -16.90
C THR A 83 -8.37 4.59 -16.06
N GLU A 84 -9.63 4.18 -16.20
CA GLU A 84 -10.78 4.68 -15.41
C GLU A 84 -10.93 3.96 -14.07
N THR A 85 -9.92 4.05 -13.19
CA THR A 85 -10.01 3.47 -11.84
C THR A 85 -10.68 4.44 -10.87
N LEU A 86 -11.64 3.94 -10.08
CA LEU A 86 -12.38 4.69 -9.06
C LEU A 86 -12.21 3.96 -7.72
N ALA A 87 -11.68 4.58 -6.67
CA ALA A 87 -12.01 4.09 -5.32
C ALA A 87 -13.26 4.77 -4.83
N ILE A 88 -14.07 3.94 -4.18
CA ILE A 88 -15.13 4.40 -3.32
C ILE A 88 -14.56 4.19 -1.93
N ASP A 89 -14.10 5.26 -1.28
CA ASP A 89 -13.91 5.20 0.17
C ASP A 89 -15.28 5.47 0.80
N TRP A 90 -15.81 4.48 1.50
CA TRP A 90 -17.09 4.61 2.19
C TRP A 90 -16.78 4.69 3.67
N GLU A 91 -16.40 5.86 4.16
CA GLU A 91 -16.39 6.18 5.59
C GLU A 91 -16.12 7.68 5.78
N ASP A 92 -17.13 8.51 5.47
CA ASP A 92 -17.51 9.67 6.29
C ASP A 92 -18.77 10.28 5.67
N GLY A 93 -19.71 10.71 6.51
CA GLY A 93 -21.08 11.14 6.17
C GLY A 93 -21.23 12.33 5.21
N ASP A 94 -20.15 12.74 4.53
CA ASP A 94 -20.10 13.78 3.49
C ASP A 94 -19.73 13.24 2.09
N GLY A 95 -19.79 11.92 1.85
CA GLY A 95 -20.03 11.33 0.52
C GLY A 95 -19.23 11.90 -0.66
N GLY A 96 -17.96 12.24 -0.45
CA GLY A 96 -17.07 12.74 -1.49
C GLY A 96 -16.48 11.59 -2.31
N TYR A 97 -16.97 11.36 -3.52
CA TYR A 97 -16.34 10.43 -4.45
C TYR A 97 -15.04 11.05 -4.98
N MET A 98 -13.88 10.45 -4.71
CA MET A 98 -12.67 10.72 -5.49
C MET A 98 -12.77 10.00 -6.84
N SER A 99 -13.46 10.61 -7.79
CA SER A 99 -13.56 10.13 -9.17
C SER A 99 -12.36 10.59 -9.99
N PHE A 100 -11.53 9.64 -10.42
CA PHE A 100 -10.54 9.86 -11.45
C PHE A 100 -11.13 9.46 -12.81
N ASP A 101 -11.54 10.44 -13.60
CA ASP A 101 -11.83 10.21 -15.02
C ASP A 101 -10.52 10.39 -15.82
N ALA A 102 -9.82 9.28 -16.06
CA ALA A 102 -8.59 9.30 -16.86
C ALA A 102 -8.80 9.71 -18.33
N ARG A 103 -10.03 9.97 -18.80
CA ARG A 103 -10.26 10.64 -20.08
C ARG A 103 -9.89 12.12 -20.04
N GLN A 104 -9.94 12.76 -18.87
CA GLN A 104 -9.45 14.14 -18.68
C GLN A 104 -7.99 14.20 -18.19
N VAL A 105 -7.49 13.11 -17.61
CA VAL A 105 -6.11 12.94 -17.14
C VAL A 105 -5.33 12.07 -18.12
N GLY A 106 -5.32 12.46 -19.40
CA GLY A 106 -4.72 11.65 -20.45
C GLY A 106 -3.27 11.31 -20.09
N MET A 107 -2.93 10.02 -19.99
CA MET A 107 -1.56 9.47 -19.89
C MET A 107 -0.96 9.24 -18.49
N LEU A 108 -1.76 8.80 -17.51
CA LEU A 108 -1.23 8.02 -16.39
C LEU A 108 -1.19 6.53 -16.80
N ASP A 109 -0.11 5.81 -16.45
CA ASP A 109 -0.07 4.36 -16.64
C ASP A 109 -1.19 3.70 -15.83
N LYS A 110 -1.71 2.55 -16.27
CA LYS A 110 -2.90 1.91 -15.67
C LYS A 110 -2.79 1.73 -14.15
N VAL A 111 -1.59 1.41 -13.66
CA VAL A 111 -1.29 1.27 -12.23
C VAL A 111 -1.25 2.62 -11.49
N ASP A 112 -0.89 3.71 -12.16
CA ASP A 112 -0.88 5.05 -11.57
C ASP A 112 -2.28 5.53 -11.22
N GLY A 113 -3.30 5.17 -12.01
CA GLY A 113 -4.70 5.45 -11.67
C GLY A 113 -5.11 4.83 -10.33
N LEU A 114 -4.71 3.57 -10.10
CA LEU A 114 -4.93 2.90 -8.82
C LEU A 114 -4.10 3.53 -7.69
N SER A 115 -2.83 3.82 -7.95
CA SER A 115 -1.95 4.43 -6.96
C SER A 115 -2.46 5.80 -6.52
N ALA A 116 -2.84 6.67 -7.46
CA ALA A 116 -3.34 8.02 -7.22
C ALA A 116 -4.55 8.04 -6.30
N VAL A 117 -5.45 7.07 -6.51
CA VAL A 117 -6.65 6.86 -5.69
C VAL A 117 -6.31 6.49 -4.24
N LEU A 118 -5.21 5.77 -4.03
CA LEU A 118 -4.76 5.32 -2.71
C LEU A 118 -3.72 6.27 -2.06
N MET A 119 -3.33 7.35 -2.74
CA MET A 119 -2.30 8.28 -2.25
C MET A 119 -2.78 8.98 -0.97
N ALA A 120 -2.08 8.77 0.14
CA ALA A 120 -2.30 9.52 1.37
C ALA A 120 -0.99 10.14 1.88
N SER A 121 -1.07 11.38 2.34
CA SER A 121 0.03 12.08 3.00
C SER A 121 0.18 11.64 4.45
N LYS A 122 -0.90 11.17 5.11
CA LYS A 122 -0.85 10.66 6.49
C LYS A 122 -1.76 9.46 6.71
N VAL A 123 -1.34 8.57 7.61
CA VAL A 123 -2.14 7.48 8.18
C VAL A 123 -2.33 7.76 9.67
N LEU A 124 -3.57 7.72 10.13
CA LEU A 124 -3.99 8.12 11.47
C LEU A 124 -4.72 6.96 12.16
N ASN A 125 -4.38 6.70 13.41
CA ASN A 125 -5.15 5.85 14.32
C ASN A 125 -4.69 6.08 15.75
N ASP A 126 -5.29 5.36 16.69
CA ASP A 126 -4.79 5.27 18.06
C ASP A 126 -3.90 4.04 18.28
N TYR A 127 -3.28 4.01 19.47
CA TYR A 127 -2.57 2.85 19.99
C TYR A 127 -2.86 2.69 21.48
N THR A 128 -2.75 1.45 21.96
CA THR A 128 -2.70 1.14 23.37
C THR A 128 -1.76 -0.02 23.64
N VAL A 129 -0.96 0.13 24.68
CA VAL A 129 -0.06 -0.88 25.25
C VAL A 129 -0.27 -0.98 26.77
N ASN A 130 -1.48 -0.62 27.22
CA ASN A 130 -1.78 -0.46 28.64
C ASN A 130 -1.71 -1.82 29.36
N PRO A 131 -0.74 -2.03 30.28
CA PRO A 131 -0.57 -3.31 30.94
C PRO A 131 -1.74 -3.66 31.88
N ALA A 132 -2.49 -2.65 32.37
CA ALA A 132 -3.64 -2.89 33.25
C ALA A 132 -4.81 -3.59 32.54
N ALA A 133 -4.85 -3.51 31.20
CA ALA A 133 -5.82 -4.19 30.35
C ALA A 133 -5.17 -5.25 29.46
N GLU A 134 -3.89 -5.60 29.73
CA GLU A 134 -3.09 -6.49 28.90
C GLU A 134 -3.24 -6.16 27.41
N ALA A 135 -3.22 -4.84 27.11
CA ALA A 135 -3.56 -4.35 25.80
C ALA A 135 -2.35 -4.34 24.88
N GLU A 136 -2.53 -4.78 23.65
CA GLU A 136 -1.53 -4.76 22.59
C GLU A 136 -2.16 -4.18 21.32
N THR A 137 -1.48 -3.25 20.68
CA THR A 137 -1.89 -2.71 19.37
C THR A 137 -0.81 -2.95 18.34
N ALA A 138 -1.22 -3.38 17.14
CA ALA A 138 -0.39 -3.39 15.95
C ALA A 138 -1.13 -2.73 14.79
N TRP A 139 -0.39 -2.03 13.93
CA TRP A 139 -0.91 -1.49 12.68
C TRP A 139 -0.38 -2.30 11.51
N VAL A 140 -1.23 -2.62 10.56
CA VAL A 140 -0.84 -3.22 9.28
C VAL A 140 -0.95 -2.13 8.22
N VAL A 141 0.19 -1.68 7.71
CA VAL A 141 0.28 -0.65 6.67
C VAL A 141 0.80 -1.29 5.39
N THR A 142 -0.02 -1.23 4.35
CA THR A 142 0.23 -1.87 3.05
C THR A 142 0.40 -0.81 1.97
N PHE A 143 1.35 -1.02 1.06
CA PHE A 143 1.56 -0.26 -0.16
C PHE A 143 1.19 -1.13 -1.37
N PRO A 144 -0.09 -1.16 -1.79
CA PRO A 144 -0.59 -2.21 -2.68
C PRO A 144 0.05 -2.23 -4.07
N THR A 145 0.45 -1.07 -4.57
CA THR A 145 1.02 -0.93 -5.91
C THR A 145 2.54 -0.89 -5.93
N LYS A 146 3.21 -0.97 -4.77
CA LYS A 146 4.66 -0.74 -4.64
C LYS A 146 5.50 -1.57 -5.61
N SER A 147 5.22 -2.86 -5.76
CA SER A 147 6.01 -3.76 -6.63
C SER A 147 6.07 -3.28 -8.09
N HIS A 148 5.06 -2.56 -8.57
CA HIS A 148 5.05 -2.01 -9.92
C HIS A 148 6.03 -0.84 -10.12
N TYR A 149 6.47 -0.19 -9.03
CA TYR A 149 7.33 1.00 -9.06
C TYR A 149 8.77 0.72 -8.66
N VAL A 150 9.03 -0.36 -7.91
CA VAL A 150 10.35 -0.60 -7.30
C VAL A 150 11.04 -1.86 -7.79
N ASP A 151 10.35 -2.81 -8.42
CA ASP A 151 10.92 -4.11 -8.80
C ASP A 151 11.05 -4.24 -10.34
N PRO A 152 12.27 -4.04 -10.90
CA PRO A 152 12.52 -4.21 -12.33
C PRO A 152 12.24 -5.62 -12.83
N LYS A 153 12.40 -6.66 -11.99
CA LYS A 153 12.18 -8.06 -12.39
C LYS A 153 10.69 -8.35 -12.48
N PHE A 154 9.90 -7.82 -11.55
CA PHE A 154 8.44 -7.93 -11.58
C PHE A 154 7.87 -7.31 -12.87
N VAL A 155 8.53 -6.27 -13.39
CA VAL A 155 8.11 -5.62 -14.63
C VAL A 155 8.86 -6.00 -15.90
N ALA A 156 9.90 -6.83 -15.81
CA ALA A 156 10.73 -7.24 -16.94
C ALA A 156 9.94 -7.95 -18.06
N ASP A 157 8.84 -8.61 -17.73
CA ASP A 157 7.98 -9.34 -18.69
C ASP A 157 7.03 -8.42 -19.48
N VAL A 158 7.05 -7.11 -19.22
CA VAL A 158 6.19 -6.11 -19.87
C VAL A 158 7.06 -4.96 -20.37
N LYS A 159 6.98 -4.62 -21.67
CA LYS A 159 7.50 -3.35 -22.18
C LYS A 159 6.64 -2.22 -21.60
N ILE A 160 7.08 -1.62 -20.51
CA ILE A 160 6.41 -0.45 -19.93
C ILE A 160 6.86 0.79 -20.71
N ALA A 161 5.90 1.49 -21.29
CA ALA A 161 6.11 2.73 -22.02
C ALA A 161 6.00 3.91 -21.05
N ALA A 162 7.04 4.18 -20.26
CA ALA A 162 7.09 5.37 -19.43
C ALA A 162 8.52 5.83 -19.17
N ASP A 163 9.10 6.45 -20.20
CA ASP A 163 9.92 7.65 -20.02
C ASP A 163 9.84 8.47 -21.31
N GLU A 164 9.91 9.80 -21.23
CA GLU A 164 10.06 10.70 -22.38
C GLU A 164 11.48 10.60 -23.00
N GLY A 165 12.07 9.40 -23.01
CA GLY A 165 13.43 9.12 -23.47
C GLY A 165 13.92 7.67 -23.32
N ALA A 166 13.13 6.73 -22.81
CA ALA A 166 13.49 5.31 -22.73
C ALA A 166 12.79 4.54 -23.85
N ASP A 167 13.45 4.44 -25.02
CA ASP A 167 12.90 3.76 -26.19
C ASP A 167 12.84 2.21 -26.07
N ASP A 168 13.26 1.59 -24.94
CA ASP A 168 13.27 0.12 -24.84
C ASP A 168 13.23 -0.56 -23.43
N GLY A 169 13.02 0.13 -22.30
CA GLY A 169 13.08 -0.55 -20.99
C GLY A 169 12.74 0.25 -19.72
N TRP A 170 13.00 -0.36 -18.56
CA TRP A 170 12.84 0.20 -17.21
C TRP A 170 13.62 1.51 -17.02
N HIS A 171 13.12 2.43 -16.20
CA HIS A 171 13.79 3.70 -15.88
C HIS A 171 15.19 3.48 -15.29
N VAL A 172 16.22 3.99 -15.96
CA VAL A 172 17.62 3.86 -15.54
C VAL A 172 18.26 5.23 -15.29
N ASP A 173 19.33 5.26 -14.50
CA ASP A 173 20.17 6.45 -14.32
C ASP A 173 21.10 6.70 -15.53
N ASP A 174 21.85 7.80 -15.51
CA ASP A 174 22.81 8.16 -16.58
C ASP A 174 23.91 7.10 -16.78
N ARG A 175 24.03 6.12 -15.87
CA ARG A 175 24.99 5.01 -15.90
C ARG A 175 24.34 3.67 -16.26
N GLY A 176 23.03 3.66 -16.56
CA GLY A 176 22.27 2.46 -16.90
C GLY A 176 21.80 1.62 -15.71
N ASN A 177 21.88 2.13 -14.47
CA ASN A 177 21.39 1.40 -13.29
C ASN A 177 19.88 1.61 -13.10
N PRO A 178 19.10 0.57 -12.77
CA PRO A 178 17.67 0.69 -12.47
C PRO A 178 17.39 1.74 -11.38
N LYS A 179 16.42 2.62 -11.65
CA LYS A 179 15.87 3.59 -10.71
C LYS A 179 14.40 3.27 -10.42
N PRO A 180 13.93 3.55 -9.20
CA PRO A 180 12.51 3.40 -8.88
C PRO A 180 11.67 4.49 -9.58
N TYR A 181 10.41 4.18 -9.81
CA TYR A 181 9.42 5.16 -10.29
C TYR A 181 8.75 5.87 -9.10
N PRO A 182 8.47 7.20 -9.20
CA PRO A 182 7.65 7.89 -8.20
C PRO A 182 6.27 7.23 -8.05
N PRO A 183 5.67 7.22 -6.85
CA PRO A 183 6.05 7.99 -5.66
C PRO A 183 7.07 7.28 -4.75
N PHE A 184 7.57 6.10 -5.14
CA PHE A 184 8.55 5.35 -4.35
C PHE A 184 9.98 5.77 -4.71
N THR A 185 10.87 5.72 -3.73
CA THR A 185 12.20 6.35 -3.81
C THR A 185 13.35 5.35 -3.76
N SER A 186 13.07 4.09 -3.42
CA SER A 186 14.06 3.02 -3.33
C SER A 186 13.77 1.89 -4.30
N ILE A 187 14.79 1.44 -5.02
CA ILE A 187 14.73 0.23 -5.84
C ILE A 187 14.68 -1.02 -4.94
N PHE A 188 13.99 -2.07 -5.38
CA PHE A 188 13.89 -3.32 -4.66
C PHE A 188 15.14 -4.19 -4.88
N ASP A 189 15.88 -4.41 -3.79
CA ASP A 189 16.96 -5.38 -3.70
C ASP A 189 16.77 -6.24 -2.44
N GLY A 190 15.71 -7.04 -2.43
CA GLY A 190 15.23 -7.79 -1.26
C GLY A 190 14.38 -6.96 -0.29
N LYS A 191 14.53 -5.63 -0.33
CA LYS A 191 13.67 -4.64 0.33
C LYS A 191 13.72 -3.31 -0.45
N ALA A 192 12.69 -2.46 -0.29
CA ALA A 192 12.65 -1.11 -0.86
C ALA A 192 12.11 -0.16 0.22
N CYS A 193 12.98 0.60 0.88
CA CYS A 193 12.62 1.38 2.07
C CYS A 193 12.18 2.80 1.72
N GLU A 194 10.96 3.16 2.11
CA GLU A 194 10.49 4.54 2.05
C GLU A 194 10.69 5.23 3.40
N PRO A 195 11.36 6.39 3.46
CA PRO A 195 11.53 7.16 4.69
C PRO A 195 10.20 7.75 5.17
N VAL A 196 9.82 7.46 6.40
CA VAL A 196 8.57 7.93 7.02
C VAL A 196 8.87 8.57 8.38
N SER A 197 7.90 9.30 8.93
CA SER A 197 8.00 9.82 10.29
C SER A 197 6.76 9.50 11.11
N PHE A 198 6.93 9.30 12.41
CA PHE A 198 5.82 9.08 13.33
C PHE A 198 5.72 10.26 14.28
N LYS A 199 4.52 10.81 14.38
CA LYS A 199 4.16 11.77 15.41
C LYS A 199 3.16 11.11 16.33
N MET A 200 3.48 11.03 17.61
CA MET A 200 2.65 10.38 18.62
C MET A 200 2.17 11.43 19.62
N SER A 201 1.02 11.18 20.22
CA SER A 201 0.55 12.01 21.32
C SER A 201 -0.20 11.23 22.38
N GLY A 202 0.04 11.57 23.65
CA GLY A 202 -0.71 11.05 24.79
C GLY A 202 -2.16 11.55 24.80
N ARG A 203 -3.03 10.94 25.63
CA ARG A 203 -4.43 11.36 25.78
C ARG A 203 -4.60 12.77 26.37
N ASP A 204 -3.58 13.26 27.05
CA ASP A 204 -3.47 14.60 27.64
C ASP A 204 -2.95 15.66 26.65
N GLY A 205 -2.54 15.25 25.44
CA GLY A 205 -2.10 16.14 24.38
C GLY A 205 -0.59 16.37 24.32
N GLU A 206 0.22 15.70 25.15
CA GLU A 206 1.68 15.69 24.98
C GLU A 206 2.04 15.11 23.61
N GLN A 207 2.94 15.75 22.86
CA GLN A 207 3.32 15.33 21.51
C GLN A 207 4.80 14.96 21.45
N VAL A 208 5.09 13.80 20.86
CA VAL A 208 6.45 13.29 20.64
C VAL A 208 6.63 13.02 19.14
N LEU A 209 7.76 13.47 18.60
CA LEU A 209 8.22 13.04 17.28
C LEU A 209 9.16 11.87 17.49
N VAL A 210 8.82 10.72 16.93
CA VAL A 210 9.58 9.49 17.14
C VAL A 210 10.94 9.60 16.47
N SER A 211 11.99 9.35 17.23
CA SER A 211 13.35 9.37 16.70
C SER A 211 13.65 8.11 15.89
N ALA A 212 14.60 8.20 14.94
CA ALA A 212 15.08 7.02 14.20
C ALA A 212 15.72 5.96 15.11
N ALA A 213 16.22 6.36 16.30
CA ALA A 213 16.83 5.44 17.25
C ALA A 213 15.80 4.58 17.98
N GLY A 214 14.59 5.09 18.16
CA GLY A 214 13.48 4.38 18.76
C GLY A 214 12.66 3.52 17.79
N VAL A 215 13.15 3.31 16.56
CA VAL A 215 12.53 2.43 15.56
C VAL A 215 13.44 1.26 15.20
N SER A 216 12.90 0.04 15.27
CA SER A 216 13.60 -1.20 14.96
C SER A 216 12.88 -2.04 13.90
N PRO A 217 13.58 -2.69 12.95
CA PRO A 217 15.02 -2.63 12.74
C PRO A 217 15.45 -1.29 12.18
N ARG A 218 16.55 -0.74 12.74
CA ARG A 218 17.15 0.48 12.22
C ARG A 218 17.78 0.21 10.86
N GLN A 219 17.35 0.94 9.83
CA GLN A 219 17.95 0.81 8.52
C GLN A 219 19.32 1.50 8.47
N PRO A 220 20.34 0.85 7.86
CA PRO A 220 21.62 1.50 7.64
C PRO A 220 21.42 2.70 6.71
N ASN A 221 21.87 3.88 7.13
CA ASN A 221 21.80 5.15 6.40
C ASN A 221 20.41 5.79 6.27
N ALA A 222 19.39 5.32 6.98
CA ALA A 222 18.13 6.08 7.07
C ALA A 222 18.28 7.20 8.11
N GLU A 223 18.00 8.44 7.68
CA GLU A 223 17.93 9.61 8.58
C GLU A 223 16.70 9.58 9.50
N GLY A 224 15.75 8.67 9.23
CA GLY A 224 14.47 8.52 9.92
C GLY A 224 14.01 7.07 10.03
N ALA A 225 12.76 6.88 10.44
CA ALA A 225 12.09 5.60 10.33
C ALA A 225 11.81 5.28 8.85
N SER A 226 11.60 4.01 8.51
CA SER A 226 11.29 3.63 7.14
C SER A 226 10.45 2.37 7.04
N LEU A 227 9.61 2.30 6.02
CA LEU A 227 8.79 1.13 5.70
C LEU A 227 9.29 0.48 4.42
N CYS A 228 9.71 -0.78 4.52
CA CYS A 228 10.55 -1.42 3.50
C CYS A 228 9.83 -2.41 2.59
N TYR A 229 8.64 -2.83 2.97
CA TYR A 229 7.93 -3.91 2.31
C TYR A 229 6.59 -3.44 1.77
N GLY A 230 5.98 -4.23 0.90
CA GLY A 230 4.62 -4.00 0.45
C GLY A 230 3.60 -4.12 1.58
N VAL A 231 3.90 -4.89 2.63
CA VAL A 231 3.11 -4.98 3.88
C VAL A 231 4.07 -4.75 5.03
N ASN A 232 3.73 -3.84 5.95
CA ASN A 232 4.54 -3.50 7.12
C ASN A 232 3.66 -3.61 8.36
N VAL A 233 4.15 -4.29 9.39
CA VAL A 233 3.45 -4.42 10.67
C VAL A 233 4.13 -3.53 11.69
N ILE A 234 3.51 -2.42 12.05
CA ILE A 234 4.01 -1.50 13.06
C ILE A 234 3.54 -1.96 14.44
N GLN A 235 4.48 -2.21 15.34
CA GLN A 235 4.22 -2.59 16.72
C GLN A 235 4.66 -1.47 17.66
N PHE A 236 3.92 -1.28 18.75
CA PHE A 236 4.21 -0.25 19.76
C PHE A 236 4.73 -0.89 21.04
N GLY A 237 5.78 -0.30 21.61
CA GLY A 237 6.40 -0.76 22.85
C GLY A 237 7.09 -2.11 22.71
N SER A 238 7.64 -2.69 23.78
CA SER A 238 8.33 -4.00 23.79
C SER A 238 7.39 -5.21 23.93
N THR A 239 6.13 -4.98 24.30
CA THR A 239 5.17 -6.04 24.62
C THR A 239 4.20 -6.35 23.50
N SER A 240 3.87 -5.40 22.62
CA SER A 240 2.91 -5.65 21.54
C SER A 240 3.42 -6.70 20.55
N ASN A 241 2.63 -7.75 20.33
CA ASN A 241 2.89 -8.79 19.34
C ASN A 241 1.62 -9.42 18.72
N VAL A 242 0.59 -8.60 18.46
CA VAL A 242 -0.73 -9.04 17.93
C VAL A 242 -0.66 -10.08 16.79
N PHE A 243 0.32 -9.99 15.89
CA PHE A 243 0.44 -10.86 14.71
C PHE A 243 1.68 -11.76 14.66
N ASP A 244 2.53 -11.79 15.69
CA ASP A 244 3.85 -12.46 15.66
C ASP A 244 4.67 -12.19 14.38
N ALA A 245 4.62 -10.94 13.89
CA ALA A 245 5.26 -10.57 12.64
C ALA A 245 6.79 -10.58 12.78
N LYS A 246 7.49 -11.32 11.91
CA LYS A 246 8.96 -11.49 11.97
C LYS A 246 9.71 -10.68 10.92
N ASN A 247 9.28 -10.76 9.66
CA ASN A 247 10.05 -10.22 8.54
C ASN A 247 9.65 -8.79 8.14
N THR A 248 8.42 -8.40 8.43
CA THR A 248 7.81 -7.12 8.00
C THR A 248 7.57 -6.16 9.16
N VAL A 249 8.14 -6.47 10.33
CA VAL A 249 7.87 -5.72 11.57
C VAL A 249 8.68 -4.43 11.65
N THR A 250 8.02 -3.36 12.09
CA THR A 250 8.62 -2.09 12.49
C THR A 250 8.18 -1.79 13.91
N ARG A 251 9.10 -1.81 14.87
CA ARG A 251 8.81 -1.63 16.29
C ARG A 251 9.16 -0.21 16.71
N ILE A 252 8.21 0.49 17.33
CA ILE A 252 8.44 1.74 18.05
C ILE A 252 8.74 1.38 19.51
N SER A 253 9.89 1.80 20.04
CA SER A 253 10.32 1.49 21.41
C SER A 253 9.46 2.16 22.47
N ASP A 254 9.43 1.59 23.66
CA ASP A 254 8.70 2.14 24.81
C ASP A 254 9.12 3.58 25.15
N ASP A 255 10.41 3.90 24.97
CA ASP A 255 10.98 5.24 25.24
C ASP A 255 10.41 6.35 24.33
N GLU A 256 9.77 5.99 23.21
CA GLU A 256 9.16 6.94 22.27
C GLU A 256 7.65 7.07 22.47
N LEU A 257 7.06 6.27 23.37
CA LEU A 257 5.62 6.30 23.65
C LEU A 257 5.34 7.40 24.68
N PRO A 258 4.60 8.47 24.35
CA PRO A 258 4.26 9.51 25.34
C PRO A 258 3.38 8.99 26.49
N ALA A 259 2.64 7.91 26.27
CA ALA A 259 1.78 7.29 27.29
C ALA A 259 1.46 5.83 26.92
N PRO A 260 0.90 5.01 27.83
CA PRO A 260 0.44 3.67 27.49
C PRO A 260 -0.72 3.63 26.49
N SER A 261 -1.33 4.77 26.15
CA SER A 261 -2.35 4.90 25.13
C SER A 261 -2.38 6.30 24.57
N GLY A 262 -2.63 6.44 23.27
CA GLY A 262 -2.62 7.73 22.62
C GLY A 262 -2.93 7.64 21.13
N TRP A 263 -2.60 8.70 20.40
CA TRP A 263 -2.78 8.79 18.96
C TRP A 263 -1.45 8.74 18.24
N VAL A 264 -1.46 8.21 17.02
CA VAL A 264 -0.31 8.17 16.13
C VAL A 264 -0.71 8.77 14.79
N SER A 265 0.19 9.56 14.23
CA SER A 265 0.17 10.06 12.86
C SER A 265 1.44 9.59 12.18
N LEU A 266 1.30 8.66 11.26
CA LEU A 266 2.36 8.26 10.33
C LEU A 266 2.35 9.22 9.14
N ASP A 267 3.39 10.02 9.01
CA ASP A 267 3.59 10.95 7.89
C ASP A 267 4.31 10.24 6.75
N LEU A 268 3.69 10.32 5.57
CA LEU A 268 4.16 9.71 4.33
C LEU A 268 4.58 10.75 3.30
N ALA A 269 4.39 12.05 3.55
CA ALA A 269 4.76 13.11 2.63
C ALA A 269 6.23 13.53 2.77
N GLY A 270 6.74 14.28 1.78
CA GLY A 270 8.15 14.68 1.71
C GLY A 270 9.05 13.60 1.13
N ASN A 271 10.37 13.79 1.20
CA ASN A 271 11.38 12.82 0.73
C ASN A 271 11.24 12.34 -0.73
N GLY A 272 10.50 13.07 -1.58
CA GLY A 272 10.22 12.65 -2.96
C GLY A 272 9.00 11.74 -3.11
N HIS A 273 8.23 11.53 -2.03
CA HIS A 273 6.94 10.83 -2.05
C HIS A 273 5.87 11.72 -2.67
N GLU A 274 5.91 11.82 -4.00
CA GLU A 274 4.93 12.55 -4.79
C GLU A 274 4.60 11.79 -6.07
N MET A 275 3.31 11.67 -6.34
CA MET A 275 2.83 11.23 -7.64
C MET A 275 2.34 12.44 -8.42
N LYS A 276 2.80 12.53 -9.65
CA LYS A 276 2.46 13.62 -10.56
C LYS A 276 1.40 13.10 -11.52
N GLY A 277 0.22 13.71 -11.52
CA GLY A 277 -0.86 13.41 -12.46
C GLY A 277 -0.40 13.64 -13.91
N SER A 278 -1.20 13.28 -14.91
CA SER A 278 -0.82 13.66 -16.27
C SER A 278 -1.26 15.09 -16.59
N GLY A 279 -0.46 15.80 -17.38
CA GLY A 279 -0.67 17.19 -17.77
C GLY A 279 0.66 17.92 -17.96
N ASN A 280 0.64 19.05 -18.67
CA ASN A 280 1.84 19.85 -18.76
C ASN A 280 2.16 20.47 -17.39
N SER A 281 3.41 20.94 -17.23
CA SER A 281 3.94 21.44 -15.95
C SER A 281 3.14 22.60 -15.32
N TRP A 282 2.16 23.17 -16.02
CA TRP A 282 1.40 24.35 -15.59
C TRP A 282 0.10 24.04 -14.86
N TRP A 283 -0.49 22.85 -15.06
CA TRP A 283 -1.77 22.47 -14.45
C TRP A 283 -1.83 21.02 -13.97
N ARG A 284 -0.68 20.36 -13.89
CA ARG A 284 -0.58 18.99 -13.38
C ARG A 284 -0.84 18.92 -11.88
N THR A 285 -1.83 18.13 -11.46
CA THR A 285 -2.03 17.84 -10.03
C THR A 285 -0.87 17.01 -9.49
N ILE A 286 -0.36 17.40 -8.33
CA ILE A 286 0.64 16.66 -7.56
C ILE A 286 -0.06 16.08 -6.34
N TYR A 287 0.01 14.77 -6.18
CA TYR A 287 -0.49 14.02 -5.04
C TYR A 287 0.69 13.75 -4.10
N GLU A 288 0.58 14.16 -2.84
CA GLU A 288 1.64 13.96 -1.85
C GLU A 288 1.42 12.66 -1.07
N GLY A 289 2.51 11.98 -0.75
CA GLY A 289 2.52 10.79 0.08
C GLY A 289 2.76 9.49 -0.69
N LEU A 290 2.21 8.40 -0.18
CA LEU A 290 2.36 7.06 -0.79
C LEU A 290 0.99 6.39 -0.97
N PRO A 291 0.83 5.49 -1.96
CA PRO A 291 -0.38 4.68 -2.12
C PRO A 291 -0.49 3.71 -0.95
N VAL A 292 -1.44 3.90 -0.05
CA VAL A 292 -1.48 3.19 1.24
C VAL A 292 -2.90 2.73 1.61
N ILE A 293 -3.00 1.51 2.11
CA ILE A 293 -4.20 0.98 2.80
C ILE A 293 -3.77 0.19 4.03
N GLY A 294 -4.71 -0.17 4.90
CA GLY A 294 -4.37 -0.91 6.09
C GLY A 294 -5.41 -0.82 7.19
N PHE A 295 -5.03 -1.35 8.35
CA PHE A 295 -5.88 -1.34 9.53
C PHE A 295 -5.06 -1.44 10.81
N LYS A 296 -5.64 -0.97 11.90
CA LYS A 296 -5.17 -1.23 13.27
C LYS A 296 -5.89 -2.46 13.82
N ALA A 297 -5.16 -3.29 14.54
CA ALA A 297 -5.71 -4.32 15.41
C ALA A 297 -5.28 -4.08 16.85
N THR A 298 -6.23 -4.23 17.78
CA THR A 298 -5.99 -4.17 19.22
C THR A 298 -6.51 -5.45 19.84
N VAL A 299 -5.67 -6.10 20.66
CA VAL A 299 -6.03 -7.23 21.51
C VAL A 299 -5.94 -6.76 22.96
N MET A 300 -6.87 -7.19 23.80
CA MET A 300 -6.87 -6.93 25.24
C MET A 300 -7.10 -8.24 25.96
N GLY A 301 -6.22 -8.57 26.90
CA GLY A 301 -6.39 -9.69 27.80
C GLY A 301 -7.19 -9.33 29.04
N ASN A 302 -7.79 -10.33 29.67
CA ASN A 302 -8.32 -10.22 31.02
C ASN A 302 -7.97 -11.49 31.81
N SER A 303 -6.70 -11.60 32.20
CA SER A 303 -6.20 -12.73 32.99
C SER A 303 -6.97 -12.94 34.32
N ASN A 304 -7.65 -11.91 34.83
CA ASN A 304 -8.45 -11.99 36.06
C ASN A 304 -9.74 -12.82 35.90
N VAL A 305 -10.23 -13.06 34.67
CA VAL A 305 -11.50 -13.77 34.41
C VAL A 305 -11.26 -15.21 33.90
N GLY A 306 -10.00 -15.60 33.70
CA GLY A 306 -9.59 -16.94 33.27
C GLY A 306 -9.04 -17.00 31.84
N ILE A 307 -8.52 -18.16 31.46
CA ILE A 307 -7.97 -18.41 30.11
C ILE A 307 -9.08 -18.21 29.06
N GLY A 308 -8.83 -17.37 28.06
CA GLY A 308 -9.76 -17.12 26.94
C GLY A 308 -10.67 -15.91 27.09
N ALA A 309 -10.53 -15.09 28.14
CA ALA A 309 -11.20 -13.79 28.23
C ALA A 309 -10.41 -12.71 27.49
N SER A 310 -10.29 -12.86 26.16
CA SER A 310 -9.57 -11.93 25.29
C SER A 310 -10.55 -11.19 24.38
N TYR A 311 -10.34 -9.90 24.22
CA TYR A 311 -11.10 -9.08 23.29
C TYR A 311 -10.17 -8.65 22.17
N ALA A 312 -10.68 -8.67 20.94
CA ALA A 312 -9.95 -8.18 19.80
C ALA A 312 -10.85 -7.28 18.97
N ALA A 313 -10.27 -6.21 18.44
CA ALA A 313 -10.96 -5.29 17.56
C ALA A 313 -10.01 -4.87 16.45
N ALA A 314 -10.55 -4.73 15.23
CA ALA A 314 -9.86 -4.13 14.12
C ALA A 314 -10.63 -2.90 13.64
N THR A 315 -9.90 -1.88 13.21
CA THR A 315 -10.48 -0.68 12.60
C THR A 315 -9.60 -0.23 11.45
N SER A 316 -10.22 0.20 10.35
CA SER A 316 -9.52 0.88 9.26
C SER A 316 -8.72 2.08 9.79
N HIS A 317 -7.64 2.44 9.10
CA HIS A 317 -6.97 3.69 9.40
C HIS A 317 -7.78 4.88 8.86
N GLY A 318 -7.61 6.04 9.50
CA GLY A 318 -7.96 7.31 8.87
C GLY A 318 -6.83 7.76 7.94
N TYR A 319 -7.19 8.37 6.82
CA TYR A 319 -6.22 8.87 5.83
C TYR A 319 -6.36 10.37 5.65
N ARG A 320 -5.23 11.05 5.49
CA ARG A 320 -5.21 12.43 4.98
C ARG A 320 -4.71 12.41 3.55
N HIS A 321 -5.54 12.90 2.63
CA HIS A 321 -5.16 13.09 1.23
C HIS A 321 -4.72 14.56 1.03
N THR A 322 -3.59 14.78 0.36
CA THR A 322 -3.14 16.12 -0.02
C THR A 322 -2.83 16.14 -1.50
N SER A 323 -3.37 17.12 -2.21
CA SER A 323 -3.02 17.38 -3.61
C SER A 323 -2.96 18.88 -3.89
N HIS A 324 -2.03 19.31 -4.75
CA HIS A 324 -1.90 20.71 -5.14
C HIS A 324 -1.58 20.87 -6.63
N ALA A 325 -1.84 22.05 -7.17
CA ALA A 325 -1.38 22.44 -8.50
C ALA A 325 0.12 22.84 -8.45
N PRO A 326 0.83 22.84 -9.58
CA PRO A 326 2.23 23.28 -9.62
C PRO A 326 2.30 24.77 -9.24
N PRO A 327 3.35 25.21 -8.53
CA PRO A 327 3.56 26.64 -8.34
C PRO A 327 3.71 27.33 -9.72
N PRO A 328 3.13 28.52 -9.94
CA PRO A 328 3.31 29.24 -11.20
C PRO A 328 4.80 29.51 -11.42
N SER A 329 5.33 29.18 -12.60
CA SER A 329 6.75 29.43 -12.89
C SER A 329 7.05 30.92 -12.68
N LYS A 330 8.17 31.24 -12.02
CA LYS A 330 8.68 32.62 -12.04
C LYS A 330 8.92 33.02 -13.51
N PRO A 331 8.45 34.20 -13.97
CA PRO A 331 8.81 34.69 -15.29
C PRO A 331 10.34 34.70 -15.41
N ALA A 332 10.86 34.19 -16.52
CA ALA A 332 12.29 34.30 -16.81
C ALA A 332 12.70 35.78 -16.67
N PRO A 333 13.84 36.09 -16.02
CA PRO A 333 14.31 37.47 -15.95
C PRO A 333 14.47 37.96 -17.39
N SER A 334 13.72 39.00 -17.73
CA SER A 334 13.88 39.70 -19.00
C SER A 334 15.33 40.17 -19.07
N GLY A 335 16.12 39.58 -19.95
CA GLY A 335 17.49 40.01 -20.20
C GLY A 335 17.50 41.49 -20.55
N GLY A 336 18.20 42.27 -19.74
CA GLY A 336 18.54 43.67 -20.03
C GLY A 336 19.81 43.77 -20.86
#